data_AF-A0A8K0KFY5-F1
#
_entry.id   AF-A0A8K0KFY5-F1
#
_cell.length_a   1.000
_cell.length_b   1.000
_cell.length_c   1.000
_cell.angle_alpha   90.00
_cell.angle_beta   90.00
_cell.angle_gamma   90.00
#
_symmetry.space_group_name_H-M   'P 1'
#
loop_
_entity.id
_entity.type
_entity.pdbx_description
1 polymer ?
#
loop_
_entity_poly.entity_id
_entity_poly.type
_entity_poly.pdbx_seq_one_letter_code
_entity_poly.pdbx_strand_id
1 'polypeptide(L)'
;MTDEVQQYGEDCWILEFVSRGPKNYSLKIRSRSTDVCKTICKVRGISINFSNEKDVSFERLKTMVTEEAPPFVVRHDKRIDRVVPFKIVSLPEKKTFRIVYTKRRCVENYDTLPYGYKCPRTC
;
A
#
# COMPACT_ATOMS: atom_id res chain seq x y z
N MET A 1 2.07 -6.96 14.01
CA MET A 1 1.09 -6.49 13.00
C MET A 1 -0.32 -6.42 13.58
N THR A 2 -0.62 -7.19 14.63
CA THR A 2 -1.88 -7.13 15.40
C THR A 2 -2.13 -5.76 16.05
N ASP A 3 -1.05 -5.06 16.46
CA ASP A 3 -1.15 -3.76 17.13
C ASP A 3 -1.73 -2.66 16.21
N GLU A 4 -1.55 -2.78 14.90
CA GLU A 4 -2.09 -1.81 13.92
C GLU A 4 -3.62 -1.87 13.82
N VAL A 5 -4.22 -3.02 14.12
CA VAL A 5 -5.67 -3.24 14.01
C VAL A 5 -6.40 -2.73 15.24
N GLN A 6 -5.78 -2.85 16.42
CA GLN A 6 -6.35 -2.40 17.69
C GLN A 6 -6.68 -0.90 17.70
N GLN A 7 -5.92 -0.08 16.96
CA GLN A 7 -6.23 1.35 16.80
C GLN A 7 -7.61 1.60 16.20
N TYR A 8 -8.16 0.65 15.44
CA TYR A 8 -9.44 0.77 14.77
C TYR A 8 -10.60 0.15 15.57
N GLY A 9 -10.32 -0.44 16.74
CA GLY A 9 -11.30 -1.05 17.64
C GLY A 9 -10.80 -2.38 18.22
N GLU A 10 -11.21 -2.70 19.45
CA GLU A 10 -10.79 -3.91 20.15
C GLU A 10 -11.32 -5.21 19.48
N ASP A 11 -12.45 -5.12 18.76
CA ASP A 11 -13.09 -6.24 18.06
C ASP A 11 -12.92 -6.21 16.54
N CYS A 12 -11.83 -5.61 16.06
CA CYS A 12 -11.53 -5.51 14.64
C CYS A 12 -10.61 -6.64 14.18
N TRP A 13 -10.88 -7.21 13.01
CA TRP A 13 -9.95 -8.16 12.37
C TRP A 13 -9.76 -7.85 10.88
N ILE A 14 -8.63 -8.31 10.34
CA ILE A 14 -8.28 -8.14 8.93
C ILE A 14 -9.00 -9.22 8.11
N LEU A 15 -9.78 -8.79 7.12
CA LEU A 15 -10.39 -9.67 6.12
C LEU A 15 -9.41 -9.94 4.98
N GLU A 16 -8.76 -8.89 4.50
CA GLU A 16 -7.88 -8.98 3.34
C GLU A 16 -6.65 -8.10 3.57
N PHE A 17 -5.49 -8.65 3.23
CA PHE A 17 -4.21 -7.95 3.28
C PHE A 17 -3.56 -7.99 1.91
N VAL A 18 -3.18 -6.81 1.43
CA VAL A 18 -2.47 -6.65 0.15
C VAL A 18 -1.14 -5.98 0.44
N SER A 19 -0.05 -6.70 0.21
CA SER A 19 1.31 -6.14 0.25
C SER A 19 1.75 -5.78 -1.16
N ARG A 20 2.56 -4.73 -1.30
CA ARG A 20 3.19 -4.31 -2.56
C ARG A 20 4.69 -4.05 -2.42
N GLY A 21 5.22 -4.38 -1.26
CA GLY A 21 6.61 -4.13 -0.87
C GLY A 21 6.74 -3.35 0.45
N PRO A 22 7.97 -2.98 0.82
CA PRO A 22 8.24 -2.32 2.09
C PRO A 22 7.45 -1.00 2.22
N LYS A 23 6.66 -0.88 3.29
CA LYS A 23 5.88 0.33 3.63
C LYS A 23 4.87 0.75 2.54
N ASN A 24 4.37 -0.25 1.79
CA ASN A 24 3.32 -0.09 0.79
C ASN A 24 2.35 -1.28 0.92
N TYR A 25 1.29 -1.09 1.69
CA TYR A 25 0.31 -2.13 1.98
C TYR A 25 -1.08 -1.55 2.19
N SER A 26 -2.09 -2.40 2.00
CA SER A 26 -3.47 -2.07 2.29
C SER A 26 -4.19 -3.18 3.03
N LEU A 27 -5.10 -2.77 3.89
CA LEU A 27 -5.85 -3.61 4.80
C LEU A 27 -7.34 -3.36 4.61
N LYS A 28 -8.11 -4.43 4.59
CA LYS A 28 -9.56 -4.38 4.75
C LYS A 28 -9.89 -4.96 6.11
N ILE A 29 -10.50 -4.16 6.96
CA ILE A 29 -10.80 -4.49 8.35
C ILE A 29 -12.31 -4.53 8.53
N ARG A 30 -12.81 -5.49 9.31
CA ARG A 30 -14.22 -5.56 9.71
C ARG A 30 -14.31 -5.48 11.23
N SER A 31 -15.23 -4.66 11.71
CA SER A 31 -15.58 -4.57 13.13
C SER A 31 -16.69 -5.56 13.46
N ARG A 32 -16.54 -6.35 14.55
CA ARG A 32 -17.59 -7.26 15.02
C ARG A 32 -18.84 -6.51 15.49
N SER A 33 -18.64 -5.40 16.18
CA SER A 33 -19.68 -4.72 16.95
C SER A 33 -20.59 -3.87 16.06
N THR A 34 -20.01 -3.26 15.02
CA THR A 34 -20.71 -2.33 14.12
C THR A 34 -21.05 -2.96 12.78
N ASP A 35 -20.47 -4.12 12.47
CA ASP A 35 -20.48 -4.78 11.16
C ASP A 35 -20.02 -3.91 9.97
N VAL A 36 -19.27 -2.84 10.26
CA VAL A 36 -18.76 -1.92 9.24
C VAL A 36 -17.41 -2.43 8.73
N CYS A 37 -17.25 -2.39 7.41
CA CYS A 37 -15.97 -2.63 6.75
C CYS A 37 -15.23 -1.31 6.53
N LYS A 38 -13.96 -1.26 6.95
CA LYS A 38 -13.07 -0.12 6.75
C LYS A 38 -11.87 -0.54 5.93
N THR A 39 -11.46 0.34 5.04
CA THR A 39 -10.32 0.13 4.16
C THR A 39 -9.22 1.11 4.52
N ILE A 40 -7.99 0.62 4.65
CA ILE A 40 -6.83 1.41 5.02
C ILE A 40 -5.73 1.18 3.99
N CYS A 41 -5.23 2.27 3.42
CA CYS A 41 -4.08 2.24 2.51
C CYS A 41 -2.90 2.95 3.19
N LYS A 42 -1.75 2.27 3.26
CA LYS A 42 -0.51 2.83 3.81
C LYS A 42 0.55 2.81 2.70
N VAL A 43 0.80 3.99 2.15
CA VAL A 43 1.74 4.19 1.05
C VAL A 43 2.80 5.21 1.44
N ARG A 44 4.06 4.78 1.51
CA ARG A 44 5.16 5.71 1.74
C ARG A 44 5.47 6.52 0.48
N GLY A 45 5.73 7.82 0.67
CA GLY A 45 6.22 8.71 -0.39
C GLY A 45 5.10 9.39 -1.18
N ILE A 46 3.83 9.07 -0.93
CA ILE A 46 2.67 9.74 -1.53
C ILE A 46 1.77 10.19 -0.39
N SER A 47 1.43 11.48 -0.37
CA SER A 47 0.39 12.00 0.52
C SER A 47 -0.97 11.65 -0.07
N ILE A 48 -1.80 10.95 0.69
CA ILE A 48 -3.15 10.58 0.25
C ILE A 48 -4.09 11.75 0.57
N ASN A 49 -4.72 12.28 -0.47
CA ASN A 49 -5.69 13.36 -0.44
C ASN A 49 -6.95 12.90 -1.19
N PHE A 50 -8.07 13.58 -0.98
CA PHE A 50 -9.33 13.25 -1.66
C PHE A 50 -9.21 13.12 -3.20
N SER A 51 -8.39 13.96 -3.84
CA SER A 51 -8.19 13.93 -5.29
C SER A 51 -7.48 12.65 -5.77
N ASN A 52 -6.53 12.11 -5.00
CA ASN A 52 -5.73 10.95 -5.39
C ASN A 52 -6.14 9.66 -4.66
N GLU A 53 -7.07 9.73 -3.72
CA GLU A 53 -7.63 8.57 -3.00
C GLU A 53 -8.27 7.56 -3.96
N LYS A 54 -8.87 8.05 -5.05
CA LYS A 54 -9.40 7.21 -6.14
C LYS A 54 -8.30 6.38 -6.81
N ASP A 55 -7.12 6.97 -6.99
CA ASP A 55 -5.96 6.30 -7.58
C ASP A 55 -5.27 5.36 -6.59
N VAL A 56 -5.18 5.75 -5.32
CA VAL A 56 -4.55 4.98 -4.23
C VAL A 56 -5.62 4.26 -3.38
N SER A 57 -6.51 3.54 -4.06
CA SER A 57 -7.59 2.76 -3.45
C SER A 57 -7.22 1.29 -3.27
N PHE A 58 -7.81 0.61 -2.27
CA PHE A 58 -7.52 -0.80 -2.00
C PHE A 58 -7.78 -1.70 -3.20
N GLU A 59 -8.91 -1.53 -3.89
CA GLU A 59 -9.25 -2.32 -5.07
C GLU A 59 -8.19 -2.16 -6.15
N ARG A 60 -7.76 -0.93 -6.44
CA ARG A 60 -6.71 -0.67 -7.43
C ARG A 60 -5.37 -1.25 -7.01
N LEU A 61 -5.05 -1.18 -5.71
CA LEU A 61 -3.84 -1.78 -5.15
C LEU A 61 -3.84 -3.31 -5.26
N LYS A 62 -5.00 -3.94 -5.06
CA LYS A 62 -5.24 -5.37 -5.21
C LYS A 62 -5.12 -5.81 -6.67
N THR A 63 -5.82 -5.15 -7.59
CA THR A 63 -5.76 -5.40 -9.04
C THR A 63 -4.33 -5.43 -9.54
N MET A 64 -3.50 -4.46 -9.13
CA MET A 64 -2.10 -4.46 -9.54
C MET A 64 -1.29 -5.69 -9.06
N VAL A 65 -1.60 -6.24 -7.89
CA VAL A 65 -0.91 -7.44 -7.38
C VAL A 65 -1.44 -8.71 -8.03
N THR A 66 -2.75 -8.79 -8.25
CA THR A 66 -3.40 -9.98 -8.81
C THR A 66 -3.26 -10.10 -10.33
N GLU A 67 -3.38 -9.00 -11.06
CA GLU A 67 -3.42 -8.97 -12.52
C GLU A 67 -2.11 -8.46 -13.15
N GLU A 68 -1.06 -8.27 -12.33
CA GLU A 68 0.22 -7.68 -12.75
C GLU A 68 0.06 -6.37 -13.55
N ALA A 69 -0.93 -5.56 -13.19
CA ALA A 69 -1.27 -4.35 -13.94
C ALA A 69 -0.09 -3.35 -14.00
N PRO A 70 0.04 -2.59 -15.10
CA PRO A 70 1.18 -1.72 -15.32
C PRO A 70 1.26 -0.58 -14.28
N PRO A 71 2.47 -0.03 -14.04
CA PRO A 71 2.64 1.16 -13.22
C PRO A 71 1.79 2.34 -13.72
N PHE A 72 1.24 3.13 -12.79
CA PHE A 72 0.46 4.33 -13.14
C PHE A 72 1.01 5.58 -12.45
N VAL A 73 0.58 6.75 -12.91
CA VAL A 73 1.04 8.03 -12.36
C VAL A 73 -0.02 8.61 -11.42
N VAL A 74 0.35 8.79 -10.15
CA VAL A 74 -0.43 9.56 -9.17
C VAL A 74 -0.08 11.04 -9.34
N ARG A 75 -1.11 11.88 -9.47
CA ARG A 75 -0.96 13.34 -9.57
C ARG A 75 -1.30 13.99 -8.22
N HIS A 76 -0.54 15.02 -7.87
CA HIS A 76 -0.80 15.84 -6.71
C HIS A 76 -0.62 17.31 -7.09
N ASP A 77 -1.73 18.02 -7.32
CA ASP A 77 -1.68 19.35 -7.94
C ASP A 77 -1.06 20.44 -7.04
N LYS A 78 -1.17 20.30 -5.72
CA LYS A 78 -0.75 21.32 -4.75
C LYS A 78 0.17 20.76 -3.67
N ARG A 79 1.32 20.18 -4.04
CA ARG A 79 2.28 19.69 -3.07
C ARG A 79 3.06 20.87 -2.48
N ILE A 80 3.11 20.95 -1.16
CA ILE A 80 3.92 21.95 -0.45
C ILE A 80 5.39 21.52 -0.54
N ASP A 81 6.23 22.42 -1.03
CA ASP A 81 7.68 22.24 -1.14
C ASP A 81 8.44 23.48 -0.62
N ARG A 82 9.73 23.33 -0.35
CA ARG A 82 10.62 24.41 0.11
C ARG A 82 11.75 24.60 -0.88
N VAL A 83 11.78 25.78 -1.50
CA VAL A 83 12.86 26.18 -2.41
C VAL A 83 13.88 27.03 -1.65
N VAL A 84 15.16 26.94 -1.99
CA VAL A 84 16.20 27.77 -1.38
C VAL A 84 15.92 29.26 -1.63
N PRO A 85 16.08 30.16 -0.63
CA PRO A 85 16.54 29.93 0.75
C PRO A 85 15.36 29.80 1.74
N PHE A 86 14.58 28.72 1.65
CA PHE A 86 13.42 28.41 2.53
C PHE A 86 12.07 29.05 2.14
N LYS A 87 11.87 29.42 0.87
CA LYS A 87 10.56 29.85 0.36
C LYS A 87 9.61 28.66 0.25
N ILE A 88 8.45 28.74 0.90
CA ILE A 88 7.38 27.75 0.78
C ILE A 88 6.62 27.99 -0.53
N VAL A 89 6.48 26.96 -1.34
CA VAL A 89 5.76 27.00 -2.62
C VAL A 89 4.81 25.80 -2.72
N SER A 90 3.72 25.97 -3.46
CA SER A 90 2.82 24.87 -3.82
C SER A 90 3.02 24.53 -5.29
N LEU A 91 3.52 23.33 -5.57
CA LEU A 91 3.84 22.87 -6.91
C LEU A 91 3.10 21.58 -7.25
N PRO A 92 2.71 21.37 -8.52
CA PRO A 92 2.19 20.10 -8.96
C PRO A 92 3.30 19.04 -8.96
N GLU A 93 3.01 17.87 -8.39
CA GLU A 93 3.90 16.71 -8.39
C GLU A 93 3.23 15.55 -9.13
N LYS A 94 4.05 14.78 -9.85
CA LYS A 94 3.66 13.50 -10.45
C LYS A 94 4.56 12.41 -9.91
N LYS A 95 3.98 11.34 -9.39
CA LYS A 95 4.72 10.18 -8.88
C LYS A 95 4.28 8.92 -9.60
N THR A 96 5.22 8.21 -10.20
CA THR A 96 4.97 6.90 -10.79
C THR A 96 4.87 5.87 -9.68
N PHE A 97 3.70 5.27 -9.55
CA PHE A 97 3.39 4.26 -8.57
C PHE A 97 3.55 2.87 -9.19
N ARG A 98 4.42 2.05 -8.60
CA ARG A 98 4.73 0.69 -9.05
C ARG A 98 4.85 -0.26 -7.87
N ILE A 99 4.69 -1.56 -8.13
CA ILE A 99 4.99 -2.61 -7.16
C ILE A 99 6.52 -2.73 -7.07
N VAL A 100 7.05 -2.90 -5.85
CA VAL A 100 8.49 -3.00 -5.64
C VAL A 100 8.81 -4.19 -4.75
N TYR A 101 9.15 -5.31 -5.39
CA TYR A 101 9.69 -6.51 -4.75
C TYR A 101 11.16 -6.72 -5.12
N THR A 102 12.04 -5.79 -4.72
CA THR A 102 13.47 -5.86 -5.06
C THR A 102 14.22 -7.01 -4.39
N LYS A 103 13.70 -7.55 -3.27
CA LYS A 103 14.37 -8.59 -2.46
C LYS A 103 13.59 -9.90 -2.36
N ARG A 104 12.38 -9.95 -2.93
CA ARG A 104 11.50 -11.13 -2.88
C ARG A 104 10.94 -11.39 -4.28
N ARG A 105 10.68 -12.65 -4.59
CA ARG A 105 9.90 -13.09 -5.76
C ARG A 105 8.53 -13.52 -5.29
N CYS A 106 7.48 -13.16 -6.05
CA CYS A 106 6.18 -13.79 -5.89
C CYS A 106 6.25 -15.21 -6.48
N VAL A 107 5.65 -16.16 -5.78
CA VAL A 107 5.50 -17.57 -6.18
C VAL A 107 3.99 -17.82 -6.37
N GLU A 108 3.63 -19.00 -6.84
CA GLU A 108 2.25 -19.46 -6.88
C GLU A 108 1.56 -19.25 -5.52
N ASN A 109 0.25 -18.97 -5.56
CA ASN A 109 -0.58 -18.65 -4.38
C ASN A 109 -0.24 -17.33 -3.66
N TYR A 110 0.40 -16.36 -4.33
CA TYR A 110 0.77 -15.05 -3.77
C TYR A 110 1.79 -15.10 -2.64
N ASP A 111 2.43 -16.25 -2.42
CA ASP A 111 3.54 -16.35 -1.49
C ASP A 111 4.75 -15.56 -2.00
N THR A 112 5.53 -15.00 -1.09
CA THR A 112 6.76 -14.29 -1.45
C THR A 112 7.97 -14.93 -0.82
N LEU A 113 8.94 -15.34 -1.64
CA LEU A 113 10.19 -15.92 -1.19
C LEU A 113 11.36 -14.96 -1.43
N PRO A 114 12.36 -14.90 -0.54
CA PRO A 114 13.60 -14.20 -0.84
C PRO A 114 14.28 -14.73 -2.11
N TYR A 115 14.93 -13.86 -2.87
CA TYR A 115 15.81 -14.32 -3.94
C TYR A 115 16.94 -15.18 -3.35
N GLY A 116 17.18 -16.34 -3.95
CA GLY A 116 18.18 -17.31 -3.46
C GLY A 116 17.70 -18.26 -2.36
N TYR A 117 16.42 -18.17 -1.94
CA TYR A 117 15.84 -19.16 -1.02
C TYR A 117 15.85 -20.55 -1.65
N LYS A 118 16.62 -21.48 -1.06
CA LYS A 118 16.59 -22.90 -1.38
C LYS A 118 15.67 -23.56 -0.36
N CYS A 119 14.60 -24.20 -0.83
CA CYS A 119 13.75 -25.01 0.05
C CYS A 119 14.66 -26.03 0.75
N PRO A 120 14.70 -26.08 2.10
CA PRO A 120 15.42 -27.14 2.77
C PRO A 120 14.83 -28.46 2.27
N ARG A 121 15.67 -29.33 1.72
CA ARG A 121 15.22 -30.66 1.32
C ARG A 121 14.61 -31.30 2.56
N THR A 122 13.31 -31.57 2.51
CA THR A 122 12.59 -32.28 3.55
C THR A 122 13.36 -33.58 3.81
N CYS A 123 13.85 -33.76 5.05
CA CYS A 123 14.34 -35.05 5.51
C CYS A 123 13.17 -36.03 5.63
#